data_AF-A0A2T2N060-F1
#
_entry.id   AF-A0A2T2N060-F1
#
_cell.length_a   1.000
_cell.length_b   1.000
_cell.length_c   1.000
_cell.angle_alpha   90.00
_cell.angle_beta   90.00
_cell.angle_gamma   90.00
#
_symmetry.space_group_name_H-M   'P 1'
#
loop_
_entity.id
_entity.type
_entity.pdbx_description
1 polymer ?
#
loop_
_entity_poly.entity_id
_entity_poly.type
_entity_poly.pdbx_seq_one_letter_code
_entity_poly.pdbx_strand_id
1 'polypeptide(L)'
;MPSEQQPERLQRAKARRAANNSYQKLTKTLFRKLAKISQDYDTKVYYLAYRNGRFHVFASVDDEGRPWSPPSQRALDRLYPPPAMNSPSSFPSNRQRQQKTSG
;
A
#
# COMPACT_ATOMS: atom_id res chain seq x y z
N MET A 1 -29.47 -11.21 32.46
CA MET A 1 -28.69 -12.42 32.09
C MET A 1 -27.44 -12.01 31.29
N PRO A 2 -26.25 -11.84 31.92
CA PRO A 2 -25.02 -11.43 31.22
C PRO A 2 -23.92 -12.51 31.14
N SER A 3 -24.20 -13.76 31.53
CA SER A 3 -23.20 -14.82 31.74
C SER A 3 -22.64 -15.43 30.45
N GLU A 4 -23.41 -15.49 29.36
CA GLU A 4 -22.96 -16.12 28.10
C GLU A 4 -21.98 -15.25 27.28
N GLN A 5 -21.92 -13.94 27.53
CA GLN A 5 -21.05 -13.02 26.77
C GLN A 5 -19.61 -12.97 27.28
N GLN A 6 -19.34 -13.38 28.53
CA GLN A 6 -17.99 -13.40 29.09
C GLN A 6 -17.03 -14.39 28.38
N PRO A 7 -17.40 -15.67 28.14
CA PRO A 7 -16.51 -16.61 27.47
C PRO A 7 -16.16 -16.18 26.04
N GLU A 8 -17.12 -15.64 25.28
CA GLU A 8 -16.87 -15.14 23.93
C GLU A 8 -15.90 -13.94 23.92
N ARG A 9 -16.07 -12.99 24.85
CA ARG A 9 -15.17 -11.83 24.97
C ARG A 9 -13.74 -12.26 25.31
N LEU A 10 -13.60 -13.25 26.19
CA LEU A 10 -12.30 -13.85 26.54
C LEU A 10 -11.65 -14.56 25.34
N GLN A 11 -12.41 -15.35 24.58
CA GLN A 11 -11.91 -16.01 23.37
C GLN A 11 -11.48 -14.99 22.32
N ARG A 12 -12.29 -13.95 22.05
CA ARG A 12 -11.92 -12.86 21.13
C ARG A 12 -10.66 -12.13 21.59
N ALA A 13 -10.52 -11.86 22.88
CA ALA A 13 -9.32 -11.23 23.43
C ALA A 13 -8.07 -12.11 23.25
N LYS A 14 -8.18 -13.42 23.48
CA LYS A 14 -7.10 -14.38 23.24
C LYS A 14 -6.71 -14.44 21.76
N ALA A 15 -7.68 -14.53 20.86
CA ALA A 15 -7.45 -14.53 19.41
C ALA A 15 -6.73 -13.24 18.96
N ARG A 16 -7.17 -12.08 19.45
CA ARG A 16 -6.52 -10.80 19.15
C ARG A 16 -5.06 -10.74 19.61
N ARG A 17 -4.77 -11.25 20.80
CA ARG A 17 -3.38 -11.35 21.31
C ARG A 17 -2.54 -12.28 20.44
N ALA A 18 -3.06 -13.45 20.08
CA ALA A 18 -2.37 -14.40 19.21
C ALA A 18 -2.03 -13.78 17.85
N ALA A 19 -3.01 -13.13 17.20
CA ALA A 19 -2.80 -12.44 15.92
C ALA A 19 -1.74 -11.34 16.01
N ASN A 20 -1.72 -10.57 17.10
CA ASN A 20 -0.70 -9.53 17.31
C ASN A 20 0.70 -10.11 17.51
N ASN A 21 0.82 -11.20 18.28
CA ASN A 21 2.10 -11.87 18.48
C ASN A 21 2.63 -12.46 17.17
N SER A 22 1.77 -13.09 16.38
CA SER A 22 2.12 -13.60 15.05
C SER A 22 2.57 -12.47 14.12
N TYR A 23 1.83 -11.35 14.07
CA TYR A 23 2.20 -10.18 13.27
C TYR A 23 3.57 -9.62 13.68
N GLN A 24 3.84 -9.48 14.98
CA GLN A 24 5.14 -9.00 15.46
C GLN A 24 6.29 -9.92 15.07
N LYS A 25 6.10 -11.24 15.20
CA LYS A 25 7.10 -12.25 14.77
C LYS A 25 7.38 -12.14 13.28
N LEU A 26 6.34 -12.08 12.45
CA LEU A 26 6.47 -11.95 11.00
C LEU A 26 7.15 -10.65 10.60
N THR A 27 6.75 -9.52 11.21
CA THR A 27 7.35 -8.21 10.93
C THR A 27 8.83 -8.19 11.29
N LYS A 28 9.21 -8.78 12.44
CA LYS A 28 10.61 -8.90 12.85
C LYS A 28 11.42 -9.74 11.86
N THR A 29 10.86 -10.85 11.38
CA THR A 29 11.50 -11.69 10.36
C THR A 29 11.64 -10.95 9.04
N LEU A 30 10.60 -10.23 8.61
CA LEU A 30 10.64 -9.40 7.41
C LEU A 30 11.74 -8.35 7.50
N PHE A 31 11.82 -7.60 8.60
CA PHE A 31 12.84 -6.56 8.77
C PHE A 31 14.27 -7.11 8.73
N ARG A 32 14.50 -8.31 9.29
CA ARG A 32 15.80 -8.98 9.16
C ARG A 32 16.13 -9.33 7.71
N LYS A 33 15.15 -9.78 6.93
CA LYS A 33 15.34 -10.06 5.50
C LYS A 33 15.59 -8.79 4.71
N LEU A 34 14.86 -7.72 4.98
CA LEU A 34 15.08 -6.41 4.34
C LEU A 34 16.47 -5.87 4.65
N ALA A 35 16.91 -5.95 5.92
CA ALA A 35 18.25 -5.56 6.32
C ALA A 35 19.34 -6.36 5.59
N LYS A 36 19.16 -7.68 5.50
CA LYS A 36 20.07 -8.56 4.75
C LYS A 36 20.14 -8.16 3.28
N ILE A 37 18.99 -7.93 2.63
CA ILE A 37 18.94 -7.52 1.23
C ILE A 37 19.63 -6.16 1.03
N SER A 38 19.44 -5.21 1.96
CA SER A 38 20.14 -3.92 1.89
C SER A 38 21.65 -4.05 2.04
N GLN A 39 22.13 -4.93 2.93
CA GLN A 39 23.56 -5.10 3.21
C GLN A 39 24.28 -5.92 2.14
N ASP A 40 23.71 -7.06 1.74
CA ASP A 40 24.39 -8.01 0.85
C ASP A 40 24.39 -7.55 -0.61
N TYR A 41 23.44 -6.70 -1.00
CA TYR A 41 23.23 -6.29 -2.39
C TYR A 41 23.26 -4.77 -2.60
N ASP A 42 23.67 -4.01 -1.59
CA ASP A 42 23.74 -2.54 -1.63
C ASP A 42 22.42 -1.89 -2.11
N THR A 43 21.30 -2.37 -1.57
CA THR A 43 19.97 -1.91 -1.97
C THR A 43 19.39 -0.92 -0.98
N LYS A 44 18.86 0.19 -1.51
CA LYS A 44 18.14 1.20 -0.72
C LYS A 44 16.68 0.76 -0.58
N VAL A 45 16.26 0.44 0.65
CA VAL A 45 14.96 -0.17 0.95
C VAL A 45 14.18 0.71 1.92
N TYR A 46 12.95 1.05 1.55
CA TYR A 46 11.98 1.66 2.44
C TYR A 46 10.70 0.84 2.46
N TYR A 47 10.28 0.42 3.65
CA TYR A 47 9.06 -0.33 3.86
C TYR A 47 8.15 0.40 4.84
N LEU A 48 6.89 0.54 4.46
CA LEU A 48 5.85 1.21 5.24
C LEU A 48 4.59 0.34 5.29
N ALA A 49 4.10 0.05 6.48
CA ALA A 49 2.82 -0.60 6.68
C ALA A 49 1.98 0.13 7.74
N TYR A 50 0.68 0.28 7.48
CA TYR A 50 -0.25 0.86 8.43
C TYR A 50 -1.17 -0.22 9.01
N ARG A 51 -1.17 -0.36 10.35
CA ARG A 51 -2.02 -1.34 11.05
C ARG A 51 -2.40 -0.83 12.43
N ASN A 52 -3.67 -1.04 12.82
CA ASN A 52 -4.18 -0.67 14.15
C ASN A 52 -3.87 0.78 14.55
N GLY A 53 -3.99 1.72 13.61
CA GLY A 53 -3.74 3.14 13.89
C GLY A 53 -2.26 3.53 13.95
N ARG A 54 -1.33 2.64 13.60
CA ARG A 54 0.11 2.87 13.70
C ARG A 54 0.84 2.54 12.41
N PHE A 55 1.84 3.35 12.10
CA PHE A 55 2.80 3.04 11.05
C PHE A 55 3.92 2.16 11.59
N HIS A 56 4.29 1.17 10.79
CA HIS A 56 5.44 0.30 10.97
C HIS A 56 6.40 0.58 9.82
N VAL A 57 7.57 1.11 10.15
CA VAL A 57 8.56 1.59 9.18
C VAL A 57 9.84 0.80 9.31
N PHE A 58 10.41 0.42 8.16
CA PHE A 58 11.80 0.02 8.04
C PHE A 58 12.45 0.89 6.96
N ALA A 59 13.62 1.45 7.27
CA ALA A 59 14.45 2.15 6.31
C ALA A 59 15.84 1.54 6.37
N SER A 60 16.41 1.19 5.21
CA SER A 60 17.82 0.86 5.09
C SER A 60 18.67 2.10 5.42
N VAL A 61 19.97 1.91 5.54
CA VAL A 61 20.91 3.01 5.74
C VAL A 61 21.36 3.51 4.36
N ASP A 62 21.57 4.83 4.22
CA ASP A 62 22.19 5.44 3.05
C ASP A 62 23.72 5.45 3.13
N ASP A 63 24.36 6.02 2.12
CA ASP A 63 25.82 6.01 1.96
C ASP A 63 26.50 6.84 3.07
N GLU A 64 25.76 7.77 3.68
CA GLU A 64 26.17 8.62 4.80
C GLU A 64 25.88 8.00 6.18
N GLY A 65 25.39 6.76 6.24
CA GLY A 65 25.08 6.10 7.51
C GLY A 65 23.75 6.53 8.13
N ARG A 66 22.90 7.26 7.40
CA ARG A 66 21.61 7.78 7.89
C ARG A 66 20.46 6.91 7.40
N PRO A 67 19.30 6.90 8.07
CA PRO A 67 18.12 6.22 7.56
C PRO A 67 17.75 6.77 6.17
N TRP A 68 17.71 5.89 5.18
CA TRP A 68 17.35 6.25 3.82
C TRP A 68 15.93 6.82 3.78
N SER A 69 15.82 8.02 3.22
CA SER A 69 14.53 8.68 3.04
C SER A 69 13.86 8.17 1.77
N PRO A 70 12.56 7.86 1.81
CA PRO A 70 11.86 7.36 0.64
C PRO A 70 11.80 8.46 -0.44
N PRO A 71 11.66 8.08 -1.72
CA PRO A 71 11.45 9.05 -2.79
C PRO A 71 10.19 9.87 -2.52
N SER A 72 10.23 11.16 -2.84
CA SER A 72 9.03 12.01 -2.77
C SER A 72 7.92 11.48 -3.67
N GLN A 73 6.66 11.84 -3.38
CA GLN A 73 5.52 11.48 -4.24
C GLN A 73 5.78 11.86 -5.70
N ARG A 74 6.32 13.06 -5.95
CA ARG A 74 6.68 13.52 -7.30
C ARG A 74 7.73 12.63 -7.98
N ALA A 75 8.67 12.08 -7.22
CA ALA A 75 9.66 11.14 -7.75
C ALA A 75 9.03 9.77 -8.04
N LEU A 76 8.11 9.31 -7.20
CA LEU A 76 7.33 8.09 -7.43
C LEU A 76 6.44 8.21 -8.67
N ASP A 77 5.75 9.34 -8.85
CA ASP A 77 4.89 9.60 -10.01
C ASP A 77 5.67 9.61 -11.34
N ARG A 78 6.96 9.95 -11.31
CA ARG A 78 7.84 9.88 -12.49
C ARG A 78 8.28 8.46 -12.81
N LEU A 79 8.55 7.65 -11.79
CA LEU A 79 9.00 6.26 -11.93
C LEU A 79 7.85 5.30 -12.25
N TYR A 80 6.67 5.60 -11.73
CA TYR A 80 5.44 4.83 -11.90
C TYR A 80 4.33 5.80 -12.31
N PRO A 81 4.35 6.31 -13.55
CA PRO A 81 3.28 7.17 -14.03
C PRO A 81 1.94 6.43 -13.92
N PRO A 82 0.85 7.10 -13.51
CA PRO A 82 -0.46 6.49 -13.54
C PRO A 82 -0.73 5.99 -14.96
N PRO A 83 -1.35 4.80 -15.12
CA PRO A 83 -1.65 4.28 -16.43
C PRO A 83 -2.43 5.33 -17.21
N ALA A 84 -1.96 5.65 -18.43
CA ALA A 84 -2.65 6.58 -19.30
C ALA A 84 -4.06 6.04 -19.53
N MET A 85 -5.05 6.62 -18.84
CA MET A 85 -6.43 6.42 -19.21
C MET A 85 -6.56 7.08 -20.57
N ASN A 86 -6.49 6.26 -21.62
CA ASN A 86 -6.94 6.67 -22.94
C ASN A 86 -8.40 7.07 -22.75
N SER A 87 -8.67 8.38 -22.69
CA SER A 87 -10.03 8.90 -22.67
C SER A 87 -10.81 8.19 -23.77
N PRO A 88 -11.94 7.54 -23.47
CA PRO A 88 -12.72 6.90 -24.50
C PRO A 88 -13.12 7.97 -25.51
N SER A 89 -12.55 7.82 -26.71
CA SER A 89 -13.00 8.33 -28.00
C SER A 89 -14.18 9.29 -27.89
N SER A 90 -13.90 10.58 -28.06
CA SER A 90 -14.90 11.57 -28.42
C SER A 90 -15.59 11.07 -29.69
N PHE A 91 -16.78 10.48 -29.55
CA PHE A 91 -17.59 10.08 -30.69
C PHE A 91 -17.77 11.30 -31.60
N PRO A 92 -17.43 11.22 -32.91
CA PRO A 92 -17.75 12.28 -33.82
C PRO A 92 -19.28 12.42 -33.87
N SER A 93 -19.77 13.59 -33.45
CA SER A 93 -21.19 13.97 -33.54
C SER A 93 -21.61 13.98 -35.00
N ASN A 94 -22.24 12.90 -35.44
CA ASN A 94 -22.78 12.80 -36.79
C ASN A 94 -24.19 13.42 -36.79
N ARG A 95 -24.27 14.75 -36.80
CA ARG A 95 -25.54 15.48 -36.93
C ARG A 95 -25.56 16.30 -38.22
N GLN A 96 -25.48 15.60 -39.35
CA GLN A 96 -25.76 16.19 -40.66
C GLN A 96 -26.45 15.17 -41.56
N ARG A 97 -27.78 15.08 -41.46
CA ARG A 97 -28.71 14.70 -42.54
C ARG A 97 -30.12 14.50 -41.99
N GLN A 98 -30.94 15.54 -42.04
CA GLN A 98 -32.39 15.51 -42.31
C GLN A 98 -32.75 16.96 -42.71
N GLN A 99 -33.47 17.30 -43.77
CA GLN A 99 -34.11 16.61 -44.89
C GLN A 99 -34.28 17.68 -45.98
N LYS A 100 -33.93 17.35 -47.24
CA LYS A 100 -34.58 17.93 -48.42
C LYS A 100 -35.90 17.17 -48.60
N THR A 101 -37.00 17.90 -48.82
CA THR A 101 -38.29 17.60 -49.50
C THR A 101 -39.37 18.41 -48.76
N SER A 102 -40.26 19.20 -49.36
CA SER A 102 -40.83 19.20 -50.71
C SER A 102 -41.33 20.61 -51.05
N GLY A 103 -41.42 20.90 -52.36
CA GLY A 103 -42.39 21.85 -52.90
C GLY A 103 -43.77 21.22 -53.03
#